data_AF-A0A2G9UIY8-F1
#
_entry.id   AF-A0A2G9UIY8-F1
#
_cell.length_a   1.000
_cell.length_b   1.000
_cell.length_c   1.000
_cell.angle_alpha   90.00
_cell.angle_beta   90.00
_cell.angle_gamma   90.00
#
_symmetry.space_group_name_H-M   'P 1'
#
loop_
_entity.id
_entity.type
_entity.pdbx_description
1 polymer ?
#
loop_
_entity_poly.entity_id
_entity_poly.type
_entity_poly.pdbx_seq_one_letter_code
_entity_poly.pdbx_strand_id
1 'polypeptide(L)'
;VAQAIRHWWRQVHLRGIGPKVIFRRKFSGQPIEMFTRMAWASTYRVGCFVQPCSNNRWTVVCHYSPGGNIVHNRVYTEGRPCSACPLGTFCNPNRLCA
;
A
#
# COMPACT_ATOMS: atom_id res chain seq x y z
N VAL A 1 -3.13 15.68 -3.67
CA VAL A 1 -2.77 14.37 -3.08
C VAL A 1 -3.95 13.40 -3.01
N ALA A 2 -5.08 13.74 -2.39
CA ALA A 2 -6.19 12.80 -2.13
C ALA A 2 -6.72 12.06 -3.37
N GLN A 3 -6.80 12.74 -4.53
CA GLN A 3 -7.22 12.13 -5.78
C GLN A 3 -6.30 10.98 -6.22
N ALA A 4 -4.98 11.17 -6.11
CA ALA A 4 -3.98 10.14 -6.45
C ALA A 4 -4.08 8.94 -5.52
N ILE A 5 -4.17 9.19 -4.20
CA ILE A 5 -4.35 8.13 -3.18
C ILE A 5 -5.60 7.28 -3.48
N ARG A 6 -6.74 7.93 -3.75
CA ARG A 6 -7.99 7.22 -4.10
C ARG A 6 -7.83 6.43 -5.39
N HIS A 7 -7.16 6.98 -6.40
CA HIS A 7 -6.90 6.29 -7.66
C HIS A 7 -6.03 5.03 -7.49
N TRP A 8 -4.95 5.11 -6.71
CA TRP A 8 -4.06 3.99 -6.40
C TRP A 8 -4.75 2.92 -5.58
N TRP A 9 -5.52 3.30 -4.55
CA TRP A 9 -6.24 2.36 -3.72
C TRP A 9 -7.36 1.63 -4.48
N ARG A 10 -8.04 2.32 -5.41
CA ARG A 10 -9.17 1.76 -6.17
C ARG A 10 -8.78 0.52 -6.98
N GLN A 11 -7.51 0.35 -7.33
CA GLN A 11 -7.04 -0.75 -8.19
C GLN A 11 -7.42 -2.14 -7.67
N VAL A 12 -7.50 -2.34 -6.35
CA VAL A 12 -7.92 -3.62 -5.75
C VAL A 12 -9.36 -4.02 -6.11
N HIS A 13 -10.25 -3.04 -6.31
CA HIS A 13 -11.64 -3.29 -6.68
C HIS A 13 -11.77 -3.69 -8.15
N LEU A 14 -10.82 -3.30 -8.99
CA LEU A 14 -10.78 -3.67 -10.40
C LEU A 14 -10.13 -5.05 -10.59
N ARG A 15 -9.10 -5.35 -9.80
CA ARG A 15 -8.35 -6.61 -9.87
C ARG A 15 -7.79 -6.97 -8.50
N GLY A 16 -8.36 -8.00 -7.87
CA GLY A 16 -7.82 -8.52 -6.61
C GLY A 16 -6.46 -9.21 -6.77
N ILE A 17 -5.75 -9.36 -5.65
CA ILE A 17 -4.45 -10.08 -5.57
C ILE A 17 -4.59 -11.56 -5.19
N GLY A 18 -5.83 -12.03 -5.05
CA GLY A 18 -6.18 -13.39 -4.62
C GLY A 18 -6.19 -13.54 -3.08
N PRO A 19 -6.77 -14.64 -2.56
CA PRO A 19 -7.06 -14.80 -1.14
C PRO A 19 -5.77 -14.76 -0.30
N LYS A 20 -4.71 -15.44 -0.73
CA LYS A 20 -3.43 -15.51 0.01
C LYS A 20 -2.66 -14.18 0.08
N VAL A 21 -3.15 -13.12 -0.56
CA VAL A 21 -2.55 -11.76 -0.59
C VAL A 21 -1.05 -11.74 -0.91
N ILE A 22 -0.60 -12.63 -1.81
CA ILE A 22 0.80 -12.73 -2.24
C ILE A 22 1.04 -11.79 -3.43
N PHE A 23 2.06 -10.94 -3.33
CA PHE A 23 2.53 -10.14 -4.45
C PHE A 23 3.31 -11.02 -5.44
N ARG A 24 2.71 -11.31 -6.59
CA ARG A 24 3.29 -12.17 -7.63
C ARG A 24 3.95 -11.34 -8.72
N ARG A 25 4.92 -11.93 -9.42
CA ARG A 25 5.65 -11.30 -10.55
C ARG A 25 4.74 -10.68 -11.61
N LYS A 26 3.60 -11.32 -11.90
CA LYS A 26 2.58 -10.84 -12.83
C LYS A 26 1.94 -9.49 -12.45
N PHE A 27 2.12 -9.02 -11.22
CA PHE A 27 1.62 -7.75 -10.73
C PHE A 27 2.63 -6.61 -10.85
N SER A 28 3.91 -6.91 -11.08
CA SER A 28 4.93 -5.87 -11.27
C SER A 28 4.66 -5.09 -12.56
N GLY A 29 4.70 -3.77 -12.47
CA GLY A 29 4.37 -2.85 -13.57
C GLY A 29 2.87 -2.77 -13.89
N GLN A 30 2.01 -3.49 -13.17
CA GLN A 30 0.56 -3.42 -13.35
C GLN A 30 -0.06 -2.40 -12.39
N PRO A 31 -1.23 -1.80 -12.72
CA PRO A 31 -1.87 -0.82 -11.83
C PRO A 31 -2.11 -1.31 -10.40
N ILE A 32 -2.36 -2.61 -10.21
CA ILE A 32 -2.56 -3.22 -8.88
C ILE A 32 -1.35 -3.05 -7.95
N GLU A 33 -0.15 -2.87 -8.50
CA GLU A 33 1.08 -2.61 -7.73
C GLU A 33 0.95 -1.35 -6.85
N MET A 34 0.18 -0.37 -7.30
CA MET A 34 -0.04 0.88 -6.57
C MET A 34 -0.82 0.63 -5.27
N PHE A 35 -1.87 -0.19 -5.32
CA PHE A 35 -2.61 -0.61 -4.13
C PHE A 35 -1.73 -1.43 -3.20
N THR A 36 -1.00 -2.42 -3.71
CA THR A 36 -0.21 -3.31 -2.85
C THR A 36 0.92 -2.58 -2.15
N ARG A 37 1.46 -1.50 -2.74
CA ARG A 37 2.44 -0.64 -2.07
C ARG A 37 1.83 0.11 -0.89
N MET A 38 0.59 0.59 -1.02
CA MET A 38 -0.12 1.27 0.06
C MET A 38 -0.56 0.32 1.17
N ALA A 39 -0.97 -0.90 0.82
CA ALA A 39 -1.49 -1.89 1.77
C ALA A 39 -0.40 -2.74 2.45
N TRP A 40 0.88 -2.46 2.17
CA TRP A 40 1.99 -3.29 2.62
C TRP A 40 2.22 -3.16 4.14
N ALA A 41 2.00 -4.23 4.90
CA ALA A 41 1.93 -4.18 6.37
C ALA A 41 3.21 -3.72 7.06
N SER A 42 4.38 -4.03 6.50
CA SER A 42 5.66 -3.61 7.09
C SER A 42 6.05 -2.18 6.73
N THR A 43 5.27 -1.50 5.88
CA THR A 43 5.51 -0.11 5.46
C THR A 43 4.80 0.83 6.41
N TYR A 44 5.56 1.65 7.15
CA TYR A 44 5.01 2.56 8.16
C TYR A 44 5.46 4.02 7.98
N ARG A 45 6.34 4.31 7.03
CA ARG A 45 6.72 5.67 6.64
C ARG A 45 6.29 5.94 5.22
N VAL A 46 5.67 7.10 5.01
CA VAL A 46 5.30 7.61 3.69
C VAL A 46 5.71 9.07 3.58
N GLY A 47 6.30 9.44 2.45
CA GLY A 47 6.60 10.83 2.09
C GLY A 47 6.07 11.11 0.70
N CYS A 48 5.30 12.18 0.54
CA CYS A 48 4.69 12.52 -0.75
C CYS A 48 5.08 13.93 -1.19
N PHE A 49 5.25 14.11 -2.49
CA PHE A 49 5.51 15.38 -3.14
C PHE A 49 4.46 15.64 -4.23
N VAL A 50 4.08 16.90 -4.39
CA VAL A 50 3.13 17.35 -5.40
C VAL A 50 3.75 18.49 -6.18
N GLN A 51 3.77 18.35 -7.49
CA GLN A 51 4.30 19.36 -8.40
C GLN A 51 3.25 19.73 -9.44
N PRO A 52 2.91 21.02 -9.60
CA PRO A 52 2.17 21.47 -10.78
C PRO A 52 3.06 21.36 -12.02
N CYS A 53 2.46 20.92 -13.12
CA CYS A 53 3.09 20.83 -14.43
C CYS A 53 2.35 21.72 -15.44
N SER A 54 2.86 21.85 -16.67
CA SER A 54 2.17 22.56 -17.74
C SER A 54 0.80 21.94 -18.06
N ASN A 55 -0.05 22.71 -18.74
CA ASN A 55 -1.36 22.26 -19.22
C ASN A 55 -2.31 21.78 -18.11
N ASN A 56 -2.30 22.47 -16.95
CA ASN A 56 -3.15 22.18 -15.80
C ASN A 56 -3.00 20.73 -15.28
N ARG A 57 -1.83 20.13 -15.47
CA ARG A 57 -1.50 18.79 -14.98
C ARG A 57 -0.79 18.87 -13.64
N TRP A 58 -0.92 17.80 -12.87
CA TRP A 58 -0.29 17.67 -11.57
C TRP A 58 0.41 16.32 -11.48
N THR A 59 1.64 16.33 -10.96
CA THR A 59 2.38 15.11 -10.63
C THR A 59 2.34 14.90 -9.13
N VAL A 60 2.01 13.68 -8.71
CA VAL A 60 2.04 13.27 -7.30
C VAL A 60 2.92 12.04 -7.19
N VAL A 61 3.94 12.13 -6.36
CA VAL A 61 4.87 11.02 -6.07
C VAL A 61 4.80 10.72 -4.59
N CYS A 62 4.70 9.44 -4.22
CA CYS A 62 4.81 9.00 -2.83
C CYS A 62 5.86 7.90 -2.72
N HIS A 63 6.78 8.07 -1.78
CA HIS A 63 7.79 7.09 -1.40
C HIS A 63 7.36 6.41 -0.11
N TYR A 64 7.72 5.13 0.01
CA TYR A 64 7.28 4.23 1.06
C TYR A 64 8.50 3.54 1.67
N SER A 65 8.59 3.53 3.00
CA SER A 65 9.70 2.92 3.73
C SER A 65 9.23 2.17 5.00
N PRO A 66 9.72 0.94 5.26
CA PRO A 66 10.38 0.04 4.32
C PRO A 66 9.63 -0.11 3.01
N GLY A 67 10.34 -0.46 1.93
CA GLY A 67 9.70 -0.72 0.66
C GLY A 67 8.76 -1.92 0.73
N GLY A 68 7.70 -1.90 -0.08
CA GLY A 68 6.81 -3.03 -0.28
C GLY A 68 6.98 -3.70 -1.65
N ASN A 69 6.01 -4.53 -2.03
CA ASN A 69 5.95 -5.22 -3.33
C ASN A 69 7.13 -6.14 -3.61
N ILE A 70 7.59 -6.83 -2.56
CA ILE A 70 8.60 -7.88 -2.70
C ILE A 70 7.93 -9.08 -3.35
N VAL A 71 8.46 -9.52 -4.50
CA VAL A 71 7.89 -10.64 -5.25
C VAL A 71 7.94 -11.91 -4.41
N HIS A 72 6.83 -12.65 -4.41
CA HIS A 72 6.58 -13.86 -3.62
C HIS A 72 6.31 -13.64 -2.13
N ASN A 73 6.35 -12.40 -1.63
CA ASN A 73 5.97 -12.08 -0.26
C ASN A 73 4.49 -11.69 -0.15
N ARG A 74 3.95 -11.81 1.08
CA ARG A 74 2.58 -11.38 1.42
C ARG A 74 2.55 -9.87 1.60
N VAL A 75 1.48 -9.24 1.11
CA VAL A 75 1.22 -7.80 1.31
C VAL A 75 0.97 -7.50 2.79
N TYR A 76 0.20 -8.37 3.46
CA TYR A 76 -0.02 -8.36 4.90
C TYR A 76 -0.30 -9.78 5.39
N THR A 77 -0.15 -10.01 6.69
CA THR A 77 -0.54 -11.27 7.32
C THR A 77 -2.06 -11.30 7.50
N GLU A 78 -2.71 -12.33 6.96
CA GLU A 78 -4.14 -12.55 7.12
C GLU A 78 -4.44 -12.99 8.56
N GLY A 79 -5.50 -12.47 9.16
CA GLY A 79 -5.88 -12.82 10.53
C GLY A 79 -6.85 -11.82 11.15
N ARG A 80 -7.16 -12.02 12.43
CA ARG A 80 -7.92 -11.02 13.20
C ARG A 80 -7.06 -9.76 13.35
N PRO A 81 -7.64 -8.55 13.22
CA PRO A 81 -6.88 -7.32 13.45
C PRO A 81 -6.15 -7.35 14.79
N CYS A 82 -4.93 -6.83 14.83
CA CYS A 82 -4.05 -6.78 15.99
C CYS A 82 -3.57 -8.14 16.57
N SER A 83 -3.93 -9.28 15.98
CA SER A 83 -3.49 -10.61 16.47
C SER A 83 -1.99 -10.89 16.32
N ALA A 84 -1.28 -10.09 15.52
CA ALA A 84 0.14 -10.26 15.22
C ALA A 84 0.87 -8.90 15.18
N CYS A 85 0.55 -7.98 16.09
CA CYS A 85 1.27 -6.71 16.17
C CYS A 85 2.73 -6.93 16.58
N PRO A 86 3.68 -6.18 16.01
CA PRO A 86 5.09 -6.25 16.41
C PRO A 86 5.29 -5.94 17.90
N LEU A 87 6.35 -6.50 18.48
CA LEU A 87 6.75 -6.18 19.86
C LEU A 87 7.01 -4.66 19.99
N GLY A 88 6.54 -4.09 21.10
CA GLY A 88 6.66 -2.65 21.37
C GLY A 88 5.59 -1.79 20.69
N THR A 89 4.63 -2.38 19.98
CA THR A 89 3.45 -1.69 19.45
C THR A 89 2.18 -2.11 20.19
N PHE A 90 1.14 -1.29 20.12
CA PHE A 90 -0.17 -1.58 20.67
C PHE A 90 -1.27 -1.51 19.60
N CYS A 91 -2.39 -2.17 19.86
CA CYS A 91 -3.57 -2.08 19.01
C CYS A 91 -4.30 -0.76 19.27
N ASN A 92 -4.38 0.11 18.28
CA ASN A 92 -5.12 1.35 18.40
C ASN A 92 -6.63 1.15 18.12
N PRO A 93 -7.50 2.14 18.43
CA PRO A 93 -8.95 2.05 18.20
C PRO A 93 -9.34 1.80 16.74
N ASN A 94 -8.47 2.17 15.79
CA ASN A 94 -8.65 1.93 14.35
C ASN A 94 -8.21 0.53 13.93
N ARG A 95 -7.86 -0.35 14.88
CA ARG A 95 -7.42 -1.73 14.67
C ARG A 95 -6.10 -1.84 13.89
N LEU A 96 -5.22 -0.86 14.07
CA LEU A 96 -3.85 -0.84 13.53
C LEU A 96 -2.83 -0.95 14.66
N CYS A 97 -1.65 -1.49 14.35
CA CYS A 97 -0.52 -1.51 15.28
C CYS A 97 0.20 -0.15 15.27
N ALA A 98 0.41 0.46 16.44
CA ALA A 98 1.02 1.77 16.62
C ALA A 98 2.04 1.78 17.76
#